data_AF-A0A972TYX5-F1
#
_entry.id   AF-A0A972TYX5-F1
#
_cell.length_a   1.000
_cell.length_b   1.000
_cell.length_c   1.000
_cell.angle_alpha   90.00
_cell.angle_beta   90.00
_cell.angle_gamma   90.00
#
_symmetry.space_group_name_H-M   'P 1'
#
loop_
_entity.id
_entity.type
_entity.pdbx_description
1 polymer ?
#
loop_
_entity_poly.entity_id
_entity_poly.type
_entity_poly.pdbx_seq_one_letter_code
_entity_poly.pdbx_strand_id
1 'polypeptide(L)'
;MDAAFWVYIVLGILMLVGGRRFFWVFVGAMGFVSGFTYGKEIFGLEYVQTLLIAASILGVIGIVIALFMQGIAIGIAGFLAGSYVTFSLLPVFGKFSPELTWLIVLIGGIVGLVLSILLINWMLIFLSSVTGAAIIAHYIPPDSWVKPAIWIVLSVAGIVIQTILFLRKEKKED
;
A
#
# COMPACT_ATOMS: atom_id res chain seq x y z
N MET A 1 -14.05 5.35 -28.52
CA MET A 1 -14.25 4.67 -27.22
C MET A 1 -13.43 3.39 -27.28
N ASP A 2 -12.23 3.46 -26.72
CA ASP A 2 -11.14 2.64 -27.24
C ASP A 2 -10.86 1.48 -26.28
N ALA A 3 -10.26 0.39 -26.75
CA ALA A 3 -10.06 -0.80 -25.93
C ALA A 3 -9.31 -0.49 -24.61
N ALA A 4 -8.42 0.50 -24.62
CA ALA A 4 -7.76 1.04 -23.43
C ALA A 4 -8.75 1.49 -22.34
N PHE A 5 -9.78 2.29 -22.68
CA PHE A 5 -10.74 2.82 -21.71
C PHE A 5 -11.40 1.72 -20.87
N TRP A 6 -11.79 0.62 -21.53
CA TRP A 6 -12.35 -0.56 -20.86
C TRP A 6 -11.32 -1.28 -19.98
N VAL A 7 -10.07 -1.40 -20.42
CA VAL A 7 -8.98 -1.99 -19.61
C VAL A 7 -8.72 -1.18 -18.34
N TYR A 8 -8.69 0.16 -18.41
CA TYR A 8 -8.50 1.01 -17.22
C TYR A 8 -9.74 1.04 -16.30
N ILE A 9 -10.97 0.95 -16.83
CA ILE A 9 -12.16 0.76 -15.99
C ILE A 9 -12.10 -0.58 -15.25
N VAL A 10 -11.75 -1.67 -15.94
CA VAL A 10 -11.62 -2.99 -15.31
C VAL A 10 -10.50 -3.00 -14.27
N LEU A 11 -9.34 -2.39 -14.55
CA LEU A 11 -8.26 -2.21 -13.56
C LEU A 11 -8.69 -1.35 -12.37
N GLY A 12 -9.43 -0.25 -12.59
CA GLY A 12 -9.94 0.62 -11.55
C GLY A 12 -10.90 -0.11 -10.61
N ILE A 13 -11.87 -0.84 -11.16
CA ILE A 13 -12.83 -1.68 -10.41
C ILE A 13 -12.09 -2.80 -9.67
N LEU A 14 -11.14 -3.47 -10.34
CA LEU A 14 -10.35 -4.57 -9.75
C LEU A 14 -9.49 -4.07 -8.57
N MET A 15 -8.89 -2.88 -8.68
CA MET A 15 -8.22 -2.22 -7.54
C MET A 15 -9.22 -1.85 -6.43
N LEU A 16 -10.40 -1.32 -6.77
CA LEU A 16 -11.46 -0.94 -5.82
C LEU A 16 -12.06 -2.10 -5.02
N VAL A 17 -11.91 -3.34 -5.49
CA VAL A 17 -12.29 -4.58 -4.79
C VAL A 17 -11.08 -5.28 -4.16
N GLY A 18 -9.86 -4.93 -4.61
CA GLY A 18 -8.64 -5.70 -4.35
C GLY A 18 -8.04 -5.57 -2.95
N GLY A 19 -8.13 -4.38 -2.33
CA GLY A 19 -7.69 -4.07 -0.97
C GLY A 19 -6.44 -4.85 -0.50
N ARG A 20 -6.65 -5.78 0.44
CA ARG A 20 -5.59 -6.57 1.10
C ARG A 20 -4.69 -7.38 0.15
N ARG A 21 -5.18 -7.79 -1.04
CA ARG A 21 -4.43 -8.64 -1.98
C ARG A 21 -3.62 -7.86 -3.03
N PHE A 22 -3.84 -6.56 -3.18
CA PHE A 22 -3.29 -5.79 -4.31
C PHE A 22 -2.00 -5.03 -4.02
N PHE A 23 -1.47 -5.06 -2.79
CA PHE A 23 -0.14 -4.49 -2.50
C PHE A 23 0.96 -5.15 -3.36
N TRP A 24 0.88 -6.47 -3.56
CA TRP A 24 1.83 -7.22 -4.39
C TRP A 24 1.75 -6.78 -5.85
N VAL A 25 0.53 -6.60 -6.36
CA VAL A 25 0.26 -6.12 -7.73
C VAL A 25 0.76 -4.68 -7.90
N PHE A 26 0.64 -3.84 -6.87
CA PHE A 26 1.17 -2.47 -6.87
C PHE A 26 2.71 -2.44 -6.89
N VAL A 27 3.38 -3.19 -6.02
CA VAL A 27 4.86 -3.29 -6.03
C VAL A 27 5.36 -3.91 -7.33
N GLY A 28 4.64 -4.90 -7.87
CA GLY A 28 4.91 -5.47 -9.19
C GLY A 28 4.75 -4.48 -10.34
N ALA A 29 3.69 -3.67 -10.33
CA ALA A 29 3.47 -2.61 -11.31
C ALA A 29 4.55 -1.52 -11.20
N MET A 30 4.95 -1.14 -9.99
CA MET A 30 6.07 -0.21 -9.76
C MET A 30 7.41 -0.80 -10.25
N GLY A 31 7.66 -2.09 -10.05
CA GLY A 31 8.83 -2.82 -10.58
C GLY A 31 8.82 -2.93 -12.11
N PHE A 32 7.65 -3.09 -12.73
CA PHE A 32 7.49 -3.06 -14.17
C PHE A 32 7.74 -1.65 -14.73
N VAL A 33 7.16 -0.61 -14.11
CA VAL A 33 7.34 0.79 -14.54
C VAL A 33 8.79 1.23 -14.39
N SER A 34 9.45 0.93 -13.27
CA SER A 34 10.87 1.25 -13.10
C SER A 34 11.75 0.46 -14.09
N GLY A 35 11.46 -0.83 -14.29
CA GLY A 35 12.13 -1.66 -15.31
C GLY A 35 11.93 -1.17 -16.75
N PHE A 36 10.77 -0.62 -17.08
CA PHE A 36 10.47 -0.07 -18.40
C PHE A 36 11.13 1.31 -18.63
N THR A 37 11.15 2.17 -17.61
CA THR A 37 11.78 3.49 -17.68
C THR A 37 13.31 3.38 -17.67
N TYR A 38 13.88 2.81 -16.60
CA TYR A 38 15.34 2.71 -16.45
C TYR A 38 15.95 1.60 -17.32
N GLY A 39 15.18 0.63 -17.80
CA GLY A 39 15.65 -0.38 -18.75
C GLY A 39 16.09 0.20 -20.11
N LYS A 40 15.53 1.36 -20.52
CA LYS A 40 16.04 2.09 -21.69
C LYS A 40 17.34 2.82 -21.38
N GLU A 41 17.37 3.53 -20.26
CA GLU A 41 18.42 4.49 -19.91
C GLU A 41 19.71 3.81 -19.39
N ILE A 42 19.58 2.75 -18.59
CA ILE A 42 20.73 2.04 -17.98
C ILE A 42 21.23 0.89 -18.85
N PHE A 43 20.32 0.17 -19.54
CA PHE A 43 20.66 -1.04 -20.29
C PHE A 43 20.65 -0.86 -21.82
N GLY A 44 20.36 0.34 -22.33
CA GLY A 44 20.41 0.64 -23.77
C GLY A 44 19.44 -0.20 -24.62
N LEU A 45 18.33 -0.67 -24.06
CA LEU A 45 17.43 -1.62 -24.71
C LEU A 45 16.55 -0.94 -25.78
N GLU A 46 17.12 -0.77 -26.99
CA GLU A 46 16.41 -0.24 -28.17
C GLU A 46 15.23 -1.13 -28.60
N TYR A 47 15.37 -2.46 -28.46
CA TYR A 47 14.35 -3.41 -28.91
C TYR A 47 13.22 -3.56 -27.88
N VAL A 48 12.02 -3.13 -28.26
CA VAL A 48 10.82 -3.05 -27.41
C VAL A 48 10.46 -4.41 -26.76
N GLN A 49 10.67 -5.52 -27.47
CA GLN A 49 10.42 -6.87 -26.95
C GLN A 49 11.34 -7.20 -25.77
N THR A 50 12.64 -6.91 -25.88
CA THR A 50 13.63 -7.16 -24.82
C THR A 50 13.35 -6.30 -23.59
N LEU A 51 12.97 -5.04 -23.80
CA LEU A 51 12.55 -4.13 -22.73
C LEU A 51 11.30 -4.65 -22.00
N LEU A 52 10.29 -5.13 -22.73
CA LEU A 52 9.07 -5.71 -22.14
C LEU A 52 9.36 -6.97 -21.31
N ILE A 53 10.28 -7.82 -21.77
CA ILE A 53 10.71 -9.01 -21.02
C ILE A 53 11.44 -8.60 -19.73
N ALA A 54 12.40 -7.67 -19.81
CA ALA A 54 13.15 -7.18 -18.65
C ALA A 54 12.24 -6.50 -17.60
N ALA A 55 11.32 -5.65 -18.05
CA ALA A 55 10.32 -5.01 -17.19
C ALA A 55 9.37 -6.03 -16.55
N SER A 56 8.97 -7.07 -17.28
CA SER A 56 8.12 -8.15 -16.74
C SER A 56 8.85 -8.96 -15.66
N ILE A 57 10.13 -9.27 -15.86
CA ILE A 57 10.98 -9.96 -14.87
C ILE A 57 11.11 -9.10 -13.60
N LEU A 58 11.40 -7.80 -13.73
CA LEU A 58 11.48 -6.88 -12.58
C LEU A 58 10.14 -6.73 -11.85
N GLY A 59 9.02 -6.72 -12.57
CA GLY A 59 7.68 -6.74 -11.97
C GLY A 59 7.38 -8.02 -11.19
N VAL A 60 7.76 -9.20 -11.72
CA VAL A 60 7.61 -10.48 -11.02
C VAL A 60 8.51 -10.55 -9.79
N ILE A 61 9.75 -10.06 -9.86
CA ILE A 61 10.65 -9.94 -8.71
C ILE A 61 10.02 -9.02 -7.65
N GLY A 62 9.43 -7.89 -8.05
CA GLY A 62 8.69 -6.99 -7.16
C GLY A 62 7.52 -7.67 -6.44
N ILE A 63 6.74 -8.51 -7.14
CA ILE A 63 5.65 -9.30 -6.54
C ILE A 63 6.20 -10.27 -5.48
N VAL A 64 7.26 -11.02 -5.81
CA VAL A 64 7.87 -12.01 -4.89
C VAL A 64 8.43 -11.31 -3.64
N ILE A 65 9.19 -10.22 -3.82
CA ILE A 65 9.70 -9.41 -2.71
C ILE A 65 8.55 -8.91 -1.83
N ALA A 66 7.46 -8.42 -2.42
CA ALA A 66 6.32 -7.93 -1.66
C ALA A 66 5.67 -8.99 -0.76
N LEU A 67 5.55 -10.25 -1.18
CA LEU A 67 4.93 -11.30 -0.35
C LEU A 67 5.79 -11.71 0.84
N PHE A 68 7.11 -11.82 0.68
CA PHE A 68 7.98 -12.21 1.79
C PHE A 68 8.29 -11.03 2.73
N MET A 69 8.51 -9.82 2.20
CA MET A 69 8.93 -8.68 3.03
C MET A 69 7.78 -7.85 3.60
N GLN A 70 6.57 -7.81 3.02
CA GLN A 70 5.50 -6.94 3.53
C GLN A 70 5.16 -7.21 5.01
N GLY A 71 4.89 -8.47 5.37
CA GLY A 71 4.53 -8.82 6.75
C GLY A 71 5.66 -8.55 7.75
N ILE A 72 6.89 -8.95 7.39
CA ILE A 72 8.09 -8.81 8.23
C ILE A 72 8.46 -7.33 8.42
N ALA A 73 8.48 -6.55 7.34
CA ALA A 73 8.82 -5.13 7.38
C ALA A 73 7.82 -4.32 8.21
N ILE A 74 6.52 -4.61 8.12
CA ILE A 74 5.48 -3.95 8.93
C ILE A 74 5.63 -4.30 10.41
N GLY A 75 5.89 -5.58 10.75
CA GLY A 75 6.12 -5.99 12.13
C GLY A 75 7.37 -5.32 12.74
N ILE A 76 8.48 -5.30 12.00
CA ILE A 76 9.73 -4.65 12.43
C ILE A 76 9.56 -3.13 12.54
N ALA A 77 8.95 -2.48 11.55
CA ALA A 77 8.72 -1.03 11.57
C ALA A 77 7.80 -0.64 12.74
N GLY A 78 6.73 -1.40 12.98
CA GLY A 78 5.85 -1.21 14.14
C GLY A 78 6.57 -1.40 15.46
N PHE A 79 7.39 -2.44 15.59
CA PHE A 79 8.19 -2.68 16.79
C PHE A 79 9.18 -1.55 17.07
N LEU A 80 9.95 -1.12 16.06
CA LEU A 80 10.93 -0.05 16.20
C LEU A 80 10.26 1.30 16.48
N ALA A 81 9.16 1.63 15.79
CA ALA A 81 8.40 2.86 16.04
C ALA A 81 7.78 2.89 17.45
N GLY A 82 7.13 1.79 17.88
CA GLY A 82 6.56 1.68 19.22
C GLY A 82 7.62 1.78 20.32
N SER A 83 8.77 1.11 20.13
CA SER A 83 9.92 1.20 21.03
C SER A 83 10.47 2.63 21.11
N TYR A 84 10.66 3.29 19.96
CA TYR A 84 11.21 4.64 19.87
C TYR A 84 10.29 5.71 20.47
N VAL A 85 8.98 5.65 20.17
CA VAL A 85 7.98 6.56 20.76
C VAL A 85 7.96 6.38 22.28
N THR A 86 7.99 5.15 22.77
CA THR A 86 7.99 4.86 24.20
C THR A 86 9.27 5.35 24.88
N PHE A 87 10.44 5.14 24.26
CA PHE A 87 11.73 5.68 24.73
C PHE A 87 11.76 7.21 24.76
N SER A 88 11.14 7.87 23.77
CA SER A 88 11.05 9.33 23.70
C SER A 88 10.08 9.92 24.73
N LEU A 89 9.04 9.18 25.12
CA LEU A 89 8.06 9.59 26.13
C LEU A 89 8.49 9.30 27.57
N LEU A 90 9.32 8.28 27.79
CA LEU A 90 9.82 7.88 29.12
C LEU A 90 10.36 9.06 29.96
N PRO A 91 11.23 9.96 29.45
CA PRO A 91 11.71 11.13 30.19
C PRO A 91 10.62 12.13 30.62
N VAL A 92 9.47 12.16 29.93
CA VAL A 92 8.33 13.04 30.26
C VAL A 92 7.62 12.57 31.52
N PHE A 93 7.60 11.26 31.77
CA PHE A 93 7.00 10.66 32.97
C PHE A 93 7.98 10.54 34.16
N GLY A 94 9.26 10.84 33.96
CA GLY A 94 10.27 10.92 35.02
C GLY A 94 11.53 10.09 34.75
N LYS A 95 12.24 9.72 35.82
CA LYS A 95 13.40 8.82 35.78
C LYS A 95 13.01 7.45 36.33
N PHE A 96 13.10 6.44 35.48
CA PHE A 96 12.90 5.03 35.82
C PHE A 96 14.27 4.34 35.99
N SER A 97 14.30 3.15 36.59
CA SER A 97 15.53 2.35 36.65
C SER A 97 15.91 1.81 35.26
N PRO A 98 17.17 1.43 35.00
CA PRO A 98 17.57 0.90 33.69
C PRO A 98 16.81 -0.36 33.28
N GLU A 99 16.54 -1.26 34.23
CA GLU A 99 15.81 -2.53 33.99
C GLU A 99 14.35 -2.25 33.63
N LEU A 100 13.69 -1.39 34.41
CA LEU A 100 12.29 -1.00 34.18
C LEU A 100 12.12 -0.20 32.88
N THR A 101 13.09 0.64 32.54
CA THR A 101 13.16 1.36 31.26
C THR A 101 13.17 0.38 30.09
N TRP A 102 14.02 -0.65 30.14
CA TRP A 102 14.12 -1.64 29.06
C TRP A 102 12.83 -2.46 28.90
N LEU A 103 12.20 -2.84 30.01
CA LEU A 103 10.92 -3.55 30.02
C LEU A 103 9.79 -2.70 29.40
N ILE A 104 9.69 -1.42 29.78
CA ILE A 104 8.69 -0.48 29.25
C ILE A 104 8.88 -0.27 27.74
N VAL A 105 10.12 -0.07 27.27
CA VAL A 105 10.43 0.07 25.84
C VAL A 105 10.03 -1.19 25.06
N LEU A 106 10.31 -2.38 25.59
CA LEU A 106 9.96 -3.66 24.95
C LEU A 106 8.44 -3.85 24.85
N ILE A 107 7.69 -3.51 25.90
CA ILE A 107 6.21 -3.50 25.86
C ILE A 107 5.71 -2.51 24.80
N GLY A 108 6.29 -1.31 24.75
CA GLY A 108 6.00 -0.30 23.73
C GLY A 108 6.24 -0.80 22.30
N GLY A 109 7.31 -1.56 22.09
CA GLY A 109 7.59 -2.24 20.82
C GLY A 109 6.55 -3.30 20.47
N ILE A 110 6.16 -4.16 21.42
CA ILE A 110 5.10 -5.17 21.19
C ILE A 110 3.77 -4.48 20.83
N VAL A 111 3.40 -3.41 21.54
CA VAL A 111 2.19 -2.62 21.24
C VAL A 111 2.28 -2.01 19.84
N GLY A 112 3.41 -1.40 19.46
CA GLY A 112 3.60 -0.82 18.12
C GLY A 112 3.52 -1.86 17.00
N LEU A 113 4.11 -3.05 17.20
CA LEU A 113 4.03 -4.19 16.27
C LEU A 113 2.57 -4.64 16.07
N VAL A 114 1.82 -4.83 17.16
CA VAL A 114 0.40 -5.24 17.10
C VAL A 114 -0.43 -4.15 16.41
N LEU A 115 -0.23 -2.88 16.78
CA LEU A 115 -0.95 -1.75 16.18
C LEU A 115 -0.69 -1.66 14.67
N SER A 116 0.54 -1.85 14.20
CA SER A 116 0.87 -1.85 12.77
C SER A 116 0.26 -3.04 12.00
N ILE A 117 0.17 -4.22 12.62
CA ILE A 117 -0.47 -5.42 12.02
C ILE A 117 -2.01 -5.28 11.96
N LEU A 118 -2.62 -4.51 12.87
CA LEU A 118 -4.03 -4.14 12.79
C LEU A 118 -4.26 -3.05 11.72
N LEU A 119 -3.45 -1.99 11.75
CA LEU A 119 -3.62 -0.80 10.89
C LEU A 119 -3.30 -1.05 9.41
N ILE A 120 -2.46 -2.01 9.05
CA ILE A 120 -2.16 -2.31 7.62
C ILE A 120 -3.43 -2.62 6.82
N ASN A 121 -4.41 -3.32 7.39
CA ASN A 121 -5.65 -3.65 6.69
C ASN A 121 -6.42 -2.37 6.31
N TRP A 122 -6.54 -1.44 7.27
CA TRP A 122 -7.19 -0.14 7.09
C TRP A 122 -6.40 0.77 6.14
N MET A 123 -5.07 0.77 6.22
CA MET A 123 -4.22 1.52 5.28
C MET A 123 -4.35 0.98 3.84
N LEU A 124 -4.43 -0.35 3.66
CA LEU A 124 -4.64 -0.95 2.34
C LEU A 124 -6.03 -0.64 1.78
N ILE A 125 -7.07 -0.59 2.62
CA ILE A 125 -8.42 -0.13 2.22
C ILE A 125 -8.38 1.32 1.74
N PHE A 126 -7.76 2.21 2.53
CA PHE A 126 -7.63 3.63 2.19
C PHE A 126 -6.86 3.82 0.88
N LEU A 127 -5.65 3.28 0.76
CA LEU A 127 -4.81 3.40 -0.44
C LEU A 127 -5.46 2.78 -1.68
N SER A 128 -6.11 1.61 -1.55
CA SER A 128 -6.84 0.95 -2.63
C SER A 128 -7.96 1.83 -3.18
N SER A 129 -8.80 2.38 -2.30
CA SER A 129 -9.90 3.24 -2.71
C SER A 129 -9.43 4.54 -3.36
N VAL A 130 -8.51 5.24 -2.71
CA VAL A 130 -7.93 6.53 -3.16
C VAL A 130 -7.22 6.37 -4.52
N THR A 131 -6.51 5.26 -4.73
CA THR A 131 -5.82 4.96 -6.00
C THR A 131 -6.79 4.53 -7.09
N GLY A 132 -7.79 3.68 -6.79
CA GLY A 132 -8.84 3.29 -7.73
C GLY A 132 -9.65 4.50 -8.22
N ALA A 133 -10.01 5.40 -7.30
CA ALA A 133 -10.62 6.69 -7.62
C ALA A 133 -9.70 7.56 -8.49
N ALA A 134 -8.39 7.60 -8.24
CA ALA A 134 -7.43 8.38 -9.03
C ALA A 134 -7.33 7.89 -10.47
N ILE A 135 -7.35 6.57 -10.69
CA ILE A 135 -7.35 5.95 -12.04
C ILE A 135 -8.63 6.33 -12.79
N ILE A 136 -9.80 6.26 -12.14
CA ILE A 136 -11.09 6.65 -12.76
C ILE A 136 -11.10 8.16 -13.06
N ALA A 137 -10.65 9.00 -12.13
CA ALA A 137 -10.58 10.45 -12.30
C ALA A 137 -9.53 10.90 -13.34
N HIS A 138 -8.59 10.04 -13.74
CA HIS A 138 -7.60 10.35 -14.78
C HIS A 138 -8.27 10.72 -16.11
N TYR A 139 -9.41 10.11 -16.43
CA TYR A 139 -10.20 10.37 -17.65
C TYR A 139 -10.90 11.73 -17.71
N ILE A 140 -10.97 12.44 -16.58
CA ILE A 140 -11.57 13.77 -16.52
C ILE A 140 -10.51 14.80 -16.93
N PRO A 141 -10.80 15.79 -17.80
CA PRO A 141 -9.86 16.86 -18.13
C PRO A 141 -9.26 17.52 -16.88
N PRO A 142 -7.95 17.81 -16.85
CA PRO A 142 -7.28 18.32 -15.65
C PRO A 142 -7.83 19.67 -15.18
N ASP A 143 -8.33 20.47 -16.11
CA ASP A 143 -8.86 21.83 -15.92
C ASP A 143 -10.30 21.84 -15.36
N SER A 144 -10.93 20.66 -15.26
CA SER A 144 -12.31 20.51 -14.78
C SER A 144 -12.36 20.47 -13.25
N TRP A 145 -13.04 21.45 -12.66
CA TRP A 145 -13.35 21.49 -11.22
C TRP A 145 -14.12 20.24 -10.73
N VAL A 146 -14.76 19.51 -11.65
CA VAL A 146 -15.50 18.26 -11.36
C VAL A 146 -14.54 17.10 -11.05
N LYS A 147 -13.28 17.16 -11.51
CA LYS A 147 -12.25 16.12 -11.31
C LYS A 147 -11.97 15.81 -9.84
N PRO A 148 -11.60 16.78 -8.98
CA PRO A 148 -11.42 16.52 -7.55
C PRO A 148 -12.72 16.10 -6.85
N ALA A 149 -13.88 16.63 -7.27
CA ALA A 149 -15.17 16.27 -6.67
C ALA A 149 -15.51 14.78 -6.91
N ILE A 150 -15.40 14.30 -8.14
CA ILE A 150 -15.61 12.88 -8.47
C ILE A 150 -14.56 11.99 -7.77
N TRP A 151 -13.30 12.44 -7.71
CA TRP A 151 -12.25 11.70 -7.00
C TRP A 151 -12.55 11.51 -5.51
N ILE A 152 -13.00 12.56 -4.80
CA ILE A 152 -13.40 12.48 -3.39
C ILE A 152 -14.60 11.53 -3.22
N VAL A 153 -15.64 11.68 -4.04
CA VAL A 153 -16.86 10.86 -3.94
C VAL A 153 -16.56 9.38 -4.17
N LEU A 154 -15.74 9.04 -5.18
CA LEU A 154 -15.30 7.67 -5.44
C LEU A 154 -14.41 7.13 -4.31
N SER A 155 -13.49 7.94 -3.78
CA SER A 155 -12.62 7.55 -2.67
C SER A 155 -13.40 7.23 -1.39
N VAL A 156 -14.41 8.03 -1.06
CA VAL A 156 -15.30 7.79 0.09
C VAL A 156 -16.15 6.54 -0.15
N ALA A 157 -16.77 6.41 -1.33
CA ALA A 157 -17.58 5.24 -1.66
C ALA A 157 -16.79 3.92 -1.58
N GLY A 158 -15.56 3.88 -2.12
CA GLY A 158 -14.70 2.71 -2.06
C GLY A 158 -14.24 2.36 -0.64
N ILE A 159 -13.96 3.36 0.21
CA ILE A 159 -13.63 3.11 1.63
C ILE A 159 -14.83 2.47 2.33
N VAL A 160 -16.03 3.06 2.19
CA VAL A 160 -17.26 2.54 2.81
C VAL A 160 -17.56 1.11 2.35
N ILE A 161 -17.49 0.83 1.05
CA ILE A 161 -17.72 -0.51 0.49
C ILE A 161 -16.69 -1.52 1.03
N GLN A 162 -15.40 -1.20 0.98
CA GLN A 162 -14.36 -2.11 1.44
C GLN A 162 -14.39 -2.35 2.95
N THR A 163 -14.66 -1.33 3.76
CA THR A 163 -14.82 -1.48 5.22
C THR A 163 -16.02 -2.36 5.56
N ILE A 164 -17.17 -2.19 4.89
CA ILE A 164 -18.34 -3.06 5.08
C ILE A 164 -18.02 -4.52 4.70
N LEU A 165 -17.29 -4.74 3.59
CA LEU A 165 -16.87 -6.07 3.16
C LEU A 165 -15.85 -6.71 4.11
N PHE A 166 -14.93 -5.93 4.66
CA PHE A 166 -13.94 -6.37 5.65
C PHE A 166 -14.62 -6.84 6.94
N LEU A 167 -15.44 -5.99 7.56
CA LEU A 167 -16.16 -6.31 8.81
C LEU A 167 -17.13 -7.49 8.63
N ARG A 168 -17.73 -7.65 7.44
CA ARG A 168 -18.60 -8.79 7.10
C ARG A 168 -17.82 -10.11 6.90
N LYS A 169 -16.51 -10.05 6.60
CA LYS A 169 -15.65 -11.23 6.54
C LYS A 169 -15.14 -11.64 7.91
N GLU A 170 -14.75 -10.66 8.73
CA GLU A 170 -14.31 -10.86 10.12
C GLU A 170 -15.40 -11.58 10.93
N LYS A 171 -16.64 -11.07 10.88
CA LYS A 171 -17.86 -11.69 11.46
C LYS A 171 -18.37 -12.96 10.74
N LYS A 172 -17.47 -13.70 10.08
CA LYS A 172 -17.68 -15.02 9.49
C LYS A 172 -16.53 -15.99 9.77
N GLU A 173 -15.45 -15.50 10.38
CA GLU A 173 -14.30 -16.28 10.81
C GLU A 173 -14.24 -16.40 12.35
N ASP A 174 -15.03 -15.56 13.05
CA ASP A 174 -15.55 -15.76 14.43
C ASP A 174 -16.84 -16.61 14.45
#